data_AF-A0AAJ6XM00-F1
#
_entry.id   AF-A0AAJ6XM00-F1
#
_cell.length_a   1.000
_cell.length_b   1.000
_cell.length_c   1.000
_cell.angle_alpha   90.00
_cell.angle_beta   90.00
_cell.angle_gamma   90.00
#
_symmetry.space_group_name_H-M   'P 1'
#
loop_
_entity.id
_entity.type
_entity.pdbx_description
1 polymer ?
#
loop_
_entity_poly.entity_id
_entity_poly.type
_entity_poly.pdbx_seq_one_letter_code
_entity_poly.pdbx_strand_id
1 'polypeptide(L)'
;MDYVKKNIQIRKSVSLKNPDYIRTINTGYLRRFISQIHSSKPKNSLSVLSLYAPAFLQPIFIVFRAIMANLRKTILAVSFLATALCGVSMATVYQVGDSAGWTSMGQVDYQDWAANKNFHGGDSLVFNYNNQFHNVKQVTHQDFESCNATSPIATYTNGSDTVTLEKLGHFYFICGYPGHCQAGQKIDILVTPATSKLSPAPLSQISPSSASTLSSSNLSWASGVLLAICLSGFCY
;
A
#
# COMPACT_ATOMS: atom_id res chain seq x y z
N MET A 1 49.54 -20.80 85.95
CA MET A 1 50.55 -19.73 86.11
C MET A 1 50.73 -18.97 84.82
N ASP A 2 50.03 -17.87 84.55
CA ASP A 2 48.77 -17.35 85.05
C ASP A 2 48.63 -15.96 84.42
N TYR A 3 47.37 -15.58 84.20
CA TYR A 3 46.89 -14.21 84.28
C TYR A 3 46.96 -13.29 83.03
N VAL A 4 45.73 -12.97 82.55
CA VAL A 4 45.28 -11.73 81.87
C VAL A 4 45.48 -11.69 80.33
N LYS A 5 44.53 -11.98 79.41
CA LYS A 5 43.05 -12.00 79.41
C LYS A 5 42.39 -10.87 80.21
N LYS A 6 42.69 -9.62 79.85
CA LYS A 6 41.90 -8.44 80.25
C LYS A 6 42.30 -7.24 79.38
N ASN A 7 41.29 -6.46 79.01
CA ASN A 7 41.35 -5.12 78.40
C ASN A 7 41.04 -5.03 76.90
N ILE A 8 40.30 -6.01 76.38
CA ILE A 8 39.01 -5.69 75.76
C ILE A 8 38.10 -5.21 76.91
N GLN A 9 37.37 -4.09 76.71
CA GLN A 9 36.67 -3.26 77.72
C GLN A 9 37.65 -2.24 78.35
N ILE A 10 37.46 -0.91 78.33
CA ILE A 10 36.31 -0.13 78.78
C ILE A 10 36.41 1.32 78.21
N ARG A 11 35.25 1.92 77.94
CA ARG A 11 34.89 3.33 77.58
C ARG A 11 34.66 3.61 76.08
N LYS A 12 33.72 2.95 75.41
CA LYS A 12 32.33 3.41 75.22
C LYS A 12 31.88 4.68 75.99
N SER A 13 31.02 5.44 75.30
CA SER A 13 30.01 6.39 75.81
C SER A 13 30.38 7.86 76.07
N VAL A 14 30.42 8.66 75.00
CA VAL A 14 29.75 9.97 74.95
C VAL A 14 28.82 9.93 73.72
N SER A 15 27.64 9.33 73.88
CA SER A 15 26.37 10.04 74.00
C SER A 15 25.70 10.38 72.66
N LEU A 16 25.40 9.33 71.87
CA LEU A 16 24.24 9.30 70.98
C LEU A 16 22.97 9.12 71.84
N LYS A 17 22.64 10.12 72.65
CA LYS A 17 21.41 10.16 73.47
C LYS A 17 20.76 11.54 73.38
N ASN A 18 20.48 11.98 72.16
CA ASN A 18 19.48 13.01 71.95
C ASN A 18 18.44 12.51 70.95
N PRO A 19 17.23 12.11 71.40
CA PRO A 19 16.17 11.59 70.51
C PRO A 19 15.66 12.64 69.51
N ASP A 20 15.95 13.93 69.72
CA ASP A 20 15.56 15.01 68.80
C ASP A 20 16.49 15.15 67.58
N TYR A 21 17.73 14.66 67.67
CA TYR A 21 18.69 14.75 66.56
C TYR A 21 18.40 13.73 65.45
N ILE A 22 18.01 12.50 65.82
CA ILE A 22 17.66 11.45 64.84
C ILE A 22 16.27 11.69 64.23
N ARG A 23 15.35 12.33 64.96
CA ARG A 23 14.00 12.68 64.45
C ARG A 23 14.05 13.78 63.38
N THR A 24 14.98 14.73 63.50
CA THR A 24 15.10 15.87 62.56
C THR A 24 15.70 15.47 61.21
N ILE A 25 16.66 14.53 61.20
CA ILE A 25 17.31 14.05 59.96
C ILE A 25 16.34 13.18 59.13
N ASN A 26 15.59 12.28 59.78
CA ASN A 26 14.64 11.41 59.09
C ASN A 26 13.42 12.16 58.54
N THR A 27 12.93 13.21 59.21
CA THR A 27 11.72 13.92 58.76
C THR A 27 12.02 14.98 57.69
N GLY A 28 13.16 15.67 57.76
CA GLY A 28 13.53 16.69 56.78
C GLY A 28 13.92 16.10 55.41
N TYR A 29 14.68 15.00 55.41
CA TYR A 29 15.14 14.36 54.19
C TYR A 29 14.00 13.65 53.46
N LEU A 30 13.17 12.90 54.20
CA LEU A 30 12.03 12.19 53.63
C LEU A 30 10.94 13.15 53.13
N ARG A 31 10.70 14.28 53.82
CA ARG A 31 9.74 15.30 53.38
C ARG A 31 10.21 16.03 52.12
N ARG A 32 11.51 16.33 51.98
CA ARG A 32 12.08 16.88 50.73
C ARG A 32 12.04 15.87 49.59
N PHE A 33 12.26 14.60 49.87
CA PHE A 33 12.21 13.52 48.88
C PHE A 33 10.78 13.29 48.36
N ILE A 34 9.79 13.23 49.24
CA ILE A 34 8.37 13.06 48.87
C ILE A 34 7.82 14.31 48.15
N SER A 35 8.24 15.51 48.56
CA SER A 35 7.84 16.76 47.88
C SER A 35 8.40 16.88 46.46
N GLN A 36 9.55 16.26 46.17
CA GLN A 36 10.12 16.22 44.82
C GLN A 36 9.36 15.24 43.91
N ILE A 37 8.91 14.09 44.45
CA ILE A 37 8.14 13.09 43.70
C ILE A 37 6.74 13.61 43.32
N HIS A 38 6.09 14.39 44.18
CA HIS A 38 4.74 14.91 43.90
C HIS A 38 4.71 16.09 42.91
N SER A 39 5.85 16.75 42.65
CA SER A 39 5.95 17.91 41.74
C SER A 39 6.24 17.51 40.29
N SER A 40 6.78 16.31 40.06
CA SER A 40 7.02 15.79 38.71
C SER A 40 5.73 15.27 38.08
N LYS A 41 5.02 16.13 37.33
CA LYS A 41 3.94 15.71 36.42
C LYS A 41 4.45 14.60 35.48
N PRO A 42 3.64 13.58 35.16
CA PRO A 42 4.05 12.47 34.30
C PRO A 42 4.13 12.93 32.84
N LYS A 43 5.20 13.64 32.48
CA LYS A 43 5.61 13.77 31.08
C LYS A 43 6.35 12.49 30.74
N ASN A 44 5.67 11.60 30.02
CA ASN A 44 6.19 10.45 29.30
C ASN A 44 7.03 9.51 30.20
N SER A 45 6.40 8.46 30.75
CA SER A 45 7.00 7.54 31.73
C SER A 45 8.35 6.92 31.34
N LEU A 46 8.74 6.98 30.07
CA LEU A 46 10.04 6.53 29.56
C LEU A 46 11.21 7.48 29.85
N SER A 47 10.99 8.78 30.10
CA SER A 47 12.10 9.72 30.36
C SER A 47 12.60 9.68 31.80
N VAL A 48 11.72 9.44 32.77
CA VAL A 48 12.06 9.54 34.21
C VAL A 48 12.82 8.30 34.71
N LEU A 49 12.54 7.12 34.13
CA LEU A 49 13.27 5.89 34.45
C LEU A 49 14.76 5.90 34.04
N SER A 50 15.18 6.83 33.17
CA SER A 50 16.59 6.90 32.73
C SER A 50 17.52 7.64 33.72
N LEU A 51 16.96 8.46 34.61
CA LEU A 51 17.74 9.34 35.51
C LEU A 51 18.20 8.67 36.81
N TYR A 52 17.68 7.47 37.12
CA TYR A 52 18.02 6.70 38.33
C TYR A 52 18.49 5.27 38.02
N ALA A 53 18.87 5.00 36.78
CA ALA A 53 19.57 3.77 36.46
C ALA A 53 21.00 3.86 37.02
N PRO A 54 21.49 2.91 37.85
CA PRO A 54 22.88 2.88 38.27
C PRO A 54 23.79 3.00 37.04
N ALA A 55 24.90 3.74 37.15
CA ALA A 55 25.79 4.08 36.03
C ALA A 55 26.22 2.85 35.20
N PHE A 56 26.19 1.65 35.79
CA PHE A 56 26.45 0.37 35.15
C PHE A 56 25.38 -0.09 34.13
N LEU A 57 24.17 0.47 34.14
CA LEU A 57 23.09 0.14 33.20
C LEU A 57 23.01 1.10 32.00
N GLN A 58 23.63 2.28 32.08
CA GLN A 58 23.75 3.24 30.97
C GLN A 58 24.26 2.62 29.66
N PRO A 59 25.35 1.82 29.64
CA PRO A 59 25.81 1.18 28.41
C PRO A 59 24.77 0.19 27.85
N ILE A 60 24.04 -0.52 28.71
CA ILE A 60 22.98 -1.45 28.31
C ILE A 60 21.82 -0.69 27.65
N PHE A 61 21.39 0.45 28.20
CA PHE A 61 20.34 1.27 27.61
C PHE A 61 20.74 1.87 26.24
N ILE A 62 22.01 2.25 26.07
CA ILE A 62 22.53 2.75 24.79
C ILE A 62 22.55 1.64 23.73
N VAL A 63 23.03 0.45 24.10
CA VAL A 63 23.05 -0.73 23.22
C VAL A 63 21.62 -1.15 22.86
N PHE A 64 20.71 -1.18 23.83
CA PHE A 64 19.29 -1.49 23.58
C PHE A 64 18.64 -0.49 22.62
N ARG A 65 18.88 0.82 22.80
CA ARG A 65 18.40 1.84 21.86
C ARG A 65 18.99 1.70 20.46
N ALA A 66 20.28 1.39 20.35
CA ALA A 66 20.95 1.16 19.06
C ALA A 66 20.41 -0.10 18.36
N ILE A 67 20.20 -1.20 19.10
CA ILE A 67 19.57 -2.43 18.61
C ILE A 67 18.15 -2.13 18.13
N MET A 68 17.33 -1.46 18.92
CA MET A 68 15.96 -1.10 18.54
C MET A 68 15.90 -0.15 17.33
N ALA A 69 16.85 0.79 17.21
CA ALA A 69 16.95 1.68 16.05
C ALA A 69 17.37 0.93 14.78
N ASN A 70 18.31 -0.01 14.87
CA ASN A 70 18.73 -0.86 13.76
C ASN A 70 17.60 -1.82 13.36
N LEU A 71 16.90 -2.43 14.31
CA LEU A 71 15.72 -3.26 14.05
C LEU A 71 14.62 -2.48 13.33
N ARG A 72 14.30 -1.25 13.76
CA ARG A 72 13.32 -0.39 13.09
C ARG A 72 13.73 -0.06 11.65
N LYS A 73 15.01 0.26 11.41
CA LYS A 73 15.52 0.53 10.06
C LYS A 73 15.43 -0.71 9.16
N THR A 74 15.81 -1.88 9.68
CA THR A 74 15.70 -3.15 8.95
C THR A 74 14.25 -3.49 8.63
N ILE A 75 13.33 -3.33 9.59
CA ILE A 75 11.88 -3.55 9.36
C ILE A 75 11.35 -2.62 8.26
N LEU A 76 11.68 -1.32 8.31
CA LEU A 76 11.25 -0.37 7.28
C LEU A 76 11.84 -0.69 5.91
N ALA A 77 13.11 -1.10 5.84
CA ALA A 77 13.76 -1.50 4.59
C ALA A 77 13.13 -2.78 4.00
N VAL A 78 12.82 -3.78 4.84
CA VAL A 78 12.14 -5.02 4.41
C VAL A 78 10.72 -4.72 3.95
N SER A 79 9.96 -3.88 4.67
CA SER A 79 8.61 -3.48 4.24
C SER A 79 8.62 -2.74 2.90
N PHE A 80 9.58 -1.83 2.69
CA PHE A 80 9.72 -1.10 1.41
C PHE A 80 10.08 -2.05 0.25
N LEU A 81 10.99 -3.00 0.49
CA LEU A 81 11.36 -4.01 -0.50
C LEU A 81 10.18 -4.96 -0.82
N ALA A 82 9.41 -5.38 0.19
CA ALA A 82 8.23 -6.22 0.00
C ALA A 82 7.15 -5.53 -0.84
N THR A 83 6.89 -4.23 -0.63
CA THR A 83 5.96 -3.47 -1.48
C THR A 83 6.47 -3.29 -2.91
N ALA A 84 7.79 -3.20 -3.12
CA ALA A 84 8.37 -3.10 -4.46
C ALA A 84 8.29 -4.44 -5.24
N LEU A 85 8.22 -5.56 -4.53
CA LEU A 85 8.10 -6.91 -5.10
C LEU A 85 6.64 -7.29 -5.44
N CYS A 86 5.65 -6.64 -4.82
CA CYS A 86 4.24 -6.78 -5.20
C CYS A 86 3.91 -5.82 -6.34
N GLY A 87 3.85 -6.33 -7.58
CA GLY A 87 3.33 -5.58 -8.71
C GLY A 87 1.87 -5.17 -8.45
N VAL A 88 1.54 -3.90 -8.69
CA VAL A 88 0.16 -3.42 -8.64
C VAL A 88 -0.53 -3.86 -9.93
N SER A 89 -1.48 -4.80 -9.86
CA SER A 89 -2.35 -5.10 -10.99
C SER A 89 -3.52 -4.11 -11.02
N MET A 90 -3.63 -3.32 -12.09
CA MET A 90 -4.76 -2.43 -12.30
C MET A 90 -5.79 -3.13 -13.18
N ALA A 91 -7.03 -3.21 -12.71
CA ALA A 91 -8.17 -3.63 -13.53
C ALA A 91 -8.47 -2.56 -14.59
N THR A 92 -8.70 -2.99 -15.82
CA THR A 92 -9.06 -2.14 -16.95
C THR A 92 -10.57 -2.09 -17.13
N VAL A 93 -11.10 -0.93 -17.51
CA VAL A 93 -12.51 -0.75 -17.86
C VAL A 93 -12.63 -0.55 -19.37
N TYR A 94 -13.44 -1.39 -20.02
CA TYR A 94 -13.68 -1.35 -21.45
C TYR A 94 -15.11 -0.89 -21.74
N GLN A 95 -15.26 0.19 -22.52
CA GLN A 95 -16.56 0.59 -23.03
C GLN A 95 -16.88 -0.20 -24.29
N VAL A 96 -17.87 -1.10 -24.20
CA VAL A 96 -18.23 -1.99 -25.31
C VAL A 96 -18.71 -1.17 -26.50
N GLY A 97 -18.04 -1.32 -27.65
CA GLY A 97 -18.30 -0.52 -28.86
C GLY A 97 -17.75 0.92 -28.81
N ASP A 98 -16.90 1.24 -27.85
CA ASP A 98 -16.26 2.54 -27.67
C ASP A 98 -17.28 3.70 -27.69
N SER A 99 -17.13 4.68 -28.59
CA SER A 99 -18.05 5.82 -28.68
C SER A 99 -19.43 5.47 -29.23
N ALA A 100 -19.55 4.36 -29.98
CA ALA A 100 -20.83 3.92 -30.54
C ALA A 100 -21.69 3.15 -29.51
N GLY A 101 -21.05 2.60 -28.47
CA GLY A 101 -21.73 1.87 -27.40
C GLY A 101 -22.31 0.53 -27.85
N TRP A 102 -23.34 0.08 -27.15
CA TRP A 102 -24.04 -1.18 -27.40
C TRP A 102 -25.29 -0.95 -28.27
N THR A 103 -25.20 -1.30 -29.56
CA THR A 103 -26.19 -0.96 -30.59
C THR A 103 -26.36 -2.06 -31.64
N SER A 104 -27.53 -2.12 -32.28
CA SER A 104 -27.83 -3.01 -33.41
C SER A 104 -27.79 -2.30 -34.77
N MET A 105 -27.36 -1.03 -34.83
CA MET A 105 -27.38 -0.21 -36.04
C MET A 105 -26.27 -0.52 -37.07
N GLY A 106 -25.54 -1.64 -36.91
CA GLY A 106 -24.46 -2.05 -37.83
C GLY A 106 -23.23 -1.13 -37.81
N GLN A 107 -23.10 -0.27 -36.80
CA GLN A 107 -21.98 0.68 -36.68
C GLN A 107 -20.71 0.05 -36.07
N VAL A 108 -20.86 -1.09 -35.39
CA VAL A 108 -19.79 -1.75 -34.64
C VAL A 108 -19.73 -3.20 -35.04
N ASP A 109 -18.56 -3.67 -35.46
CA ASP A 109 -18.23 -5.08 -35.46
C ASP A 109 -17.69 -5.44 -34.07
N TYR A 110 -18.51 -6.10 -33.26
CA TYR A 110 -18.13 -6.45 -31.89
C TYR A 110 -17.08 -7.57 -31.82
N GLN A 111 -16.96 -8.40 -32.88
CA GLN A 111 -15.91 -9.41 -32.95
C GLN A 111 -14.56 -8.74 -33.17
N ASP A 112 -14.48 -7.82 -34.13
CA ASP A 112 -13.27 -7.01 -34.35
C ASP A 112 -12.95 -6.12 -33.14
N TRP A 113 -13.98 -5.52 -32.51
CA TRP A 113 -13.79 -4.71 -31.31
C TRP A 113 -13.17 -5.51 -30.16
N ALA A 114 -13.60 -6.77 -29.97
CA ALA A 114 -13.08 -7.67 -28.95
C ALA A 114 -11.69 -8.19 -29.28
N ALA A 115 -11.44 -8.58 -30.54
CA ALA A 115 -10.17 -9.13 -31.01
C ALA A 115 -8.98 -8.16 -30.83
N ASN A 116 -9.25 -6.86 -30.83
CA ASN A 116 -8.25 -5.81 -30.64
C ASN A 116 -7.98 -5.47 -29.15
N LYS A 117 -8.45 -6.29 -28.20
CA LYS A 117 -8.35 -6.04 -26.76
C LYS A 117 -7.84 -7.28 -26.01
N ASN A 118 -7.23 -7.06 -24.84
CA ASN A 118 -6.75 -8.14 -23.97
C ASN A 118 -7.48 -8.06 -22.64
N PHE A 119 -8.44 -8.95 -22.43
CA PHE A 119 -9.23 -9.00 -21.21
C PHE A 119 -8.57 -9.91 -20.17
N HIS A 120 -8.49 -9.43 -18.94
CA HIS A 120 -7.92 -10.14 -17.81
C HIS A 120 -8.92 -10.27 -16.66
N GLY A 121 -8.64 -11.20 -15.76
CA GLY A 121 -9.41 -11.35 -14.53
C GLY A 121 -9.40 -10.05 -13.71
N GLY A 122 -10.60 -9.56 -13.37
CA GLY A 122 -10.80 -8.30 -12.64
C GLY A 122 -11.14 -7.10 -13.53
N ASP A 123 -10.96 -7.19 -14.85
CA ASP A 123 -11.39 -6.13 -15.77
C ASP A 123 -12.92 -5.98 -15.78
N SER A 124 -13.41 -4.82 -16.22
CA SER A 124 -14.85 -4.55 -16.35
C SER A 124 -15.25 -4.19 -17.77
N LEU A 125 -16.43 -4.65 -18.19
CA LEU A 125 -17.12 -4.22 -19.41
C LEU A 125 -18.22 -3.24 -19.03
N VAL A 126 -18.30 -2.12 -19.74
CA VAL A 126 -19.36 -1.13 -19.60
C VAL A 126 -20.19 -1.11 -20.88
N PHE A 127 -21.46 -1.47 -20.76
CA PHE A 127 -22.42 -1.46 -21.85
C PHE A 127 -23.30 -0.21 -21.75
N ASN A 128 -23.05 0.76 -22.63
CA ASN A 128 -23.85 1.99 -22.72
C ASN A 128 -24.86 1.88 -23.87
N TYR A 129 -26.14 2.07 -23.59
CA TYR A 129 -27.23 1.95 -24.57
C TYR A 129 -28.53 2.62 -24.10
N ASN A 130 -29.44 2.87 -25.03
CA ASN A 130 -30.81 3.23 -24.69
C ASN A 130 -31.59 1.98 -24.22
N ASN A 131 -31.90 1.92 -22.93
CA ASN A 131 -32.55 0.76 -22.30
C ASN A 131 -34.01 0.52 -22.74
N GLN A 132 -34.61 1.42 -23.51
CA GLN A 132 -35.91 1.18 -24.15
C GLN A 132 -35.80 0.26 -25.37
N PHE A 133 -34.63 0.22 -26.00
CA PHE A 133 -34.40 -0.50 -27.25
C PHE A 133 -33.41 -1.65 -27.12
N HIS A 134 -32.59 -1.67 -26.06
CA HIS A 134 -31.58 -2.70 -25.88
C HIS A 134 -31.58 -3.21 -24.43
N ASN A 135 -31.01 -4.39 -24.29
CA ASN A 135 -30.58 -4.97 -23.02
C ASN A 135 -29.28 -5.74 -23.27
N VAL A 136 -28.68 -6.23 -22.19
CA VAL A 136 -27.53 -7.13 -22.24
C VAL A 136 -27.91 -8.41 -21.52
N LYS A 137 -27.70 -9.54 -22.19
CA LYS A 137 -27.90 -10.87 -21.61
C LYS A 137 -26.61 -11.66 -21.73
N GLN A 138 -26.10 -12.13 -20.59
CA GLN A 138 -25.05 -13.12 -20.59
C GLN A 138 -25.67 -14.49 -20.87
N VAL A 139 -25.07 -15.25 -21.78
CA VAL A 139 -25.62 -16.51 -22.27
C VAL A 139 -24.56 -17.60 -22.38
N THR A 140 -25.00 -18.84 -22.63
CA THR A 140 -24.09 -19.95 -22.97
C THR A 140 -23.54 -19.78 -24.39
N HIS A 141 -22.50 -20.53 -24.73
CA HIS A 141 -21.97 -20.53 -26.11
C HIS A 141 -23.04 -20.95 -27.14
N GLN A 142 -23.82 -21.99 -26.83
CA GLN A 142 -24.89 -22.47 -27.70
C GLN A 142 -25.99 -21.40 -27.92
N ASP A 143 -26.39 -20.73 -26.86
CA ASP A 143 -27.39 -19.66 -26.93
C ASP A 143 -26.84 -18.41 -27.63
N PHE A 144 -25.53 -18.15 -27.51
CA PHE A 144 -24.86 -17.11 -28.28
C PHE A 144 -24.91 -17.39 -29.77
N GLU A 145 -24.50 -18.58 -30.21
CA GLU A 145 -24.51 -18.99 -31.62
C GLU A 145 -25.92 -18.91 -32.22
N SER A 146 -26.92 -19.40 -31.49
CA SER A 146 -28.32 -19.42 -31.93
C SER A 146 -29.10 -18.12 -31.66
N CYS A 147 -28.49 -17.13 -31.02
CA CYS A 147 -29.17 -15.91 -30.55
C CYS A 147 -30.39 -16.19 -29.65
N ASN A 148 -30.31 -17.23 -28.82
CA ASN A 148 -31.36 -17.60 -27.89
C ASN A 148 -31.27 -16.78 -26.60
N ALA A 149 -32.23 -15.87 -26.41
CA ALA A 149 -32.29 -14.99 -25.24
C ALA A 149 -33.24 -15.49 -24.13
N THR A 150 -33.78 -16.71 -24.25
CA THR A 150 -34.88 -17.22 -23.41
C THR A 150 -34.45 -17.53 -21.99
N SER A 151 -33.26 -18.11 -21.82
CA SER A 151 -32.75 -18.57 -20.51
C SER A 151 -31.33 -18.04 -20.26
N PRO A 152 -31.17 -16.71 -20.10
CA PRO A 152 -29.87 -16.12 -19.90
C PRO A 152 -29.29 -16.49 -18.53
N ILE A 153 -27.97 -16.53 -18.46
CA ILE A 153 -27.20 -16.67 -17.20
C ILE A 153 -27.41 -15.42 -16.34
N ALA A 154 -27.37 -14.24 -16.96
CA ALA A 154 -27.61 -12.96 -16.31
C ALA A 154 -28.28 -11.98 -17.28
N THR A 155 -29.04 -11.01 -16.76
CA THR A 155 -29.73 -9.98 -17.54
C THR A 155 -29.46 -8.61 -16.93
N TYR A 156 -29.16 -7.64 -17.78
CA TYR A 156 -28.87 -6.26 -17.43
C TYR A 156 -29.70 -5.31 -18.31
N THR A 157 -30.27 -4.27 -17.70
CA THR A 157 -31.31 -3.43 -18.31
C THR A 157 -31.21 -1.96 -17.91
N ASN A 158 -30.12 -1.51 -17.29
CA ASN A 158 -30.03 -0.14 -16.80
C ASN A 158 -29.68 0.86 -17.91
N GLY A 159 -28.97 0.43 -18.96
CA GLY A 159 -28.52 1.30 -20.06
C GLY A 159 -27.09 1.87 -19.87
N SER A 160 -26.47 1.57 -18.74
CA SER A 160 -25.05 1.80 -18.45
C SER A 160 -24.58 0.71 -17.49
N ASP A 161 -24.69 -0.53 -17.96
CA ASP A 161 -24.46 -1.72 -17.14
C ASP A 161 -22.98 -2.08 -17.09
N THR A 162 -22.47 -2.33 -15.89
CA THR A 162 -21.07 -2.73 -15.67
C THR A 162 -21.00 -4.21 -15.29
N VAL A 163 -20.17 -4.97 -15.99
CA VAL A 163 -19.94 -6.40 -15.75
C VAL A 163 -18.47 -6.64 -15.45
N THR A 164 -18.15 -7.18 -14.29
CA THR A 164 -16.78 -7.55 -13.91
C THR A 164 -16.45 -8.96 -14.40
N LEU A 165 -15.28 -9.11 -15.02
CA LEU A 165 -14.77 -10.36 -15.58
C LEU A 165 -13.94 -11.11 -14.53
N GLU A 166 -14.60 -11.85 -13.64
CA GLU A 166 -13.92 -12.48 -12.50
C GLU A 166 -13.23 -13.80 -12.82
N LYS A 167 -13.63 -14.48 -13.91
CA LYS A 167 -13.16 -15.81 -14.28
C LYS A 167 -12.43 -15.79 -15.61
N LEU A 168 -11.55 -16.75 -15.81
CA LEU A 168 -10.90 -17.00 -17.09
C LEU A 168 -11.86 -17.71 -18.05
N GLY A 169 -11.61 -17.56 -19.35
CA GLY A 169 -12.39 -18.21 -20.41
C GLY A 169 -13.35 -17.26 -21.12
N HIS A 170 -14.28 -17.84 -21.86
CA HIS A 170 -15.22 -17.10 -22.70
C HIS A 170 -16.46 -16.63 -21.94
N PHE A 171 -16.84 -15.39 -22.21
CA PHE A 171 -18.10 -14.78 -21.78
C PHE A 171 -18.85 -14.29 -23.01
N TYR A 172 -20.08 -14.74 -23.14
CA TYR A 172 -20.92 -14.42 -24.29
C TYR A 172 -22.05 -13.49 -23.87
N PHE A 173 -22.18 -12.38 -24.57
CA PHE A 173 -23.24 -11.40 -24.34
C PHE A 173 -24.02 -11.13 -25.62
N ILE A 174 -25.34 -11.02 -25.51
CA ILE A 174 -26.25 -10.73 -26.62
C ILE A 174 -27.27 -9.66 -26.22
N CYS A 175 -27.83 -8.97 -27.20
CA CYS A 175 -29.08 -8.24 -27.02
C CYS A 175 -30.26 -9.19 -27.25
N GLY A 176 -31.18 -9.25 -26.29
CA GLY A 176 -32.35 -10.12 -26.36
C GLY A 176 -33.57 -9.51 -27.06
N TYR A 177 -33.49 -8.27 -27.55
CA TYR A 177 -34.57 -7.69 -28.34
C TYR A 177 -34.68 -8.40 -29.71
N PRO A 178 -35.90 -8.65 -30.22
CA PRO A 178 -36.09 -9.41 -31.46
C PRO A 178 -35.27 -8.85 -32.64
N GLY A 179 -34.48 -9.71 -33.28
CA GLY A 179 -33.65 -9.37 -34.44
C GLY A 179 -32.31 -8.69 -34.12
N HIS A 180 -32.09 -8.18 -32.91
CA HIS A 180 -30.88 -7.40 -32.59
C HIS A 180 -29.61 -8.27 -32.55
N CYS A 181 -29.67 -9.43 -31.91
CA CYS A 181 -28.56 -10.37 -31.88
C CYS A 181 -28.22 -10.88 -33.29
N GLN A 182 -29.23 -11.18 -34.10
CA GLN A 182 -29.08 -11.64 -35.49
C GLN A 182 -28.48 -10.55 -36.39
N ALA A 183 -28.77 -9.27 -36.09
CA ALA A 183 -28.16 -8.12 -36.74
C ALA A 183 -26.72 -7.82 -36.26
N GLY A 184 -26.14 -8.67 -35.40
CA GLY A 184 -24.76 -8.56 -34.95
C GLY A 184 -24.58 -7.93 -33.56
N GLN A 185 -25.65 -7.59 -32.83
CA GLN A 185 -25.54 -7.07 -31.46
C GLN A 185 -25.28 -8.20 -30.45
N LYS A 186 -24.09 -8.81 -30.58
CA LYS A 186 -23.56 -9.91 -29.79
C LYS A 186 -22.04 -9.82 -29.70
N ILE A 187 -21.46 -10.22 -28.58
CA ILE A 187 -20.01 -10.19 -28.36
C ILE A 187 -19.51 -11.41 -27.58
N ASP A 188 -18.36 -11.94 -28.00
CA ASP A 188 -17.58 -12.97 -27.29
C ASP A 188 -16.34 -12.30 -26.68
N ILE A 189 -16.13 -12.52 -25.39
CA ILE A 189 -15.03 -11.97 -24.61
C ILE A 189 -14.20 -13.12 -24.07
N LEU A 190 -12.97 -13.26 -24.55
CA LEU A 190 -12.00 -14.20 -24.02
C LEU A 190 -11.15 -13.55 -22.92
N VAL A 191 -11.33 -14.02 -21.69
CA VAL A 191 -10.55 -13.59 -20.53
C VAL A 191 -9.35 -14.52 -20.33
N THR A 192 -8.15 -13.94 -20.35
CA THR A 192 -6.89 -14.68 -20.21
C THR A 192 -6.16 -14.29 -18.92
N PRO A 193 -5.25 -15.16 -18.41
CA PRO A 193 -4.39 -14.77 -17.31
C PRO A 193 -3.59 -13.50 -17.65
N ALA A 194 -3.48 -12.58 -16.70
CA ALA A 194 -2.59 -11.44 -16.85
C ALA A 194 -1.15 -11.91 -17.02
N THR A 195 -0.63 -11.85 -18.24
CA THR A 195 0.80 -12.04 -18.46
C THR A 195 1.50 -10.81 -17.91
N SER A 196 2.33 -10.99 -16.87
CA SER A 196 3.28 -9.97 -16.45
C SER A 196 4.29 -9.75 -17.57
N LYS A 197 3.96 -8.86 -18.51
CA LYS A 197 4.99 -8.31 -19.40
C LYS A 197 5.92 -7.48 -18.52
N LEU A 198 6.96 -8.12 -17.99
CA LEU A 198 8.25 -7.46 -17.82
C LEU A 198 8.64 -6.99 -19.21
N SER A 199 8.29 -5.76 -19.55
CA SER A 199 8.72 -5.14 -20.80
C SER A 199 10.25 -5.22 -20.82
N PRO A 200 10.87 -5.91 -21.79
CA PRO A 200 12.29 -5.75 -22.02
C PRO A 200 12.50 -4.28 -22.35
N ALA A 201 13.49 -3.65 -21.70
CA ALA A 201 13.93 -2.32 -22.11
C ALA A 201 14.24 -2.34 -23.62
N PRO A 202 13.87 -1.31 -24.39
CA PRO A 202 14.17 -1.28 -25.81
C PRO A 202 15.69 -1.28 -26.00
N LEU A 203 16.22 -2.41 -26.48
CA LEU A 203 17.60 -2.49 -26.97
C LEU A 203 17.68 -1.59 -28.21
N SER A 204 18.44 -0.51 -28.10
CA SER A 204 18.75 0.39 -29.20
C SER A 204 19.50 -0.41 -30.29
N GLN A 205 18.81 -0.75 -31.38
CA GLN A 205 19.46 -1.31 -32.57
C GLN A 205 20.19 -0.19 -33.31
N ILE A 206 21.52 -0.22 -33.24
CA ILE A 206 22.41 0.56 -34.10
C ILE A 206 22.36 -0.07 -35.50
N SER A 207 21.80 0.64 -36.48
CA SER A 207 21.98 0.32 -37.91
C SER A 207 23.02 1.27 -38.53
N PRO A 208 23.88 0.80 -39.45
CA PRO A 208 24.94 1.61 -40.04
C PRO A 208 24.45 2.49 -41.20
N SER A 209 24.88 3.75 -41.11
CA SER A 209 25.11 4.79 -42.12
C SER A 209 24.56 4.63 -43.54
N SER A 210 23.77 5.63 -43.95
CA SER A 210 23.83 6.19 -45.31
C SER A 210 23.90 7.71 -45.20
N ALA A 211 24.97 8.26 -45.76
CA ALA A 211 25.33 9.66 -45.70
C ALA A 211 24.47 10.49 -46.66
N SER A 212 23.97 11.64 -46.18
CA SER A 212 23.67 12.79 -47.03
C SER A 212 23.67 14.09 -46.21
N THR A 213 24.75 14.85 -46.42
CA THR A 213 24.84 16.32 -46.50
C THR A 213 24.16 17.22 -45.45
N LEU A 214 25.07 17.89 -44.73
CA LEU A 214 25.00 19.09 -43.93
C LEU A 214 24.07 20.21 -44.47
N SER A 215 23.24 20.77 -43.59
CA SER A 215 22.93 22.20 -43.59
C SER A 215 22.70 22.70 -42.16
N SER A 216 23.38 23.78 -41.84
CA SER A 216 23.62 24.34 -40.51
C SER A 216 22.68 25.50 -40.18
N SER A 217 22.13 25.52 -38.97
CA SER A 217 21.91 26.77 -38.22
C SER A 217 21.59 26.55 -36.73
N ASN A 218 22.57 26.87 -35.90
CA ASN A 218 22.52 27.61 -34.62
C ASN A 218 21.74 27.10 -33.39
N LEU A 219 22.56 26.67 -32.42
CA LEU A 219 22.50 26.75 -30.95
C LEU A 219 21.35 27.54 -30.30
N SER A 220 20.71 26.92 -29.30
CA SER A 220 20.24 27.62 -28.10
C SER A 220 20.17 26.68 -26.87
N TRP A 221 21.17 26.86 -25.99
CA TRP A 221 21.30 26.58 -24.55
C TRP A 221 20.09 26.14 -23.69
N ALA A 222 20.37 25.08 -22.90
CA ALA A 222 19.98 24.76 -21.53
C ALA A 222 18.82 25.52 -20.83
N SER A 223 17.90 24.76 -20.22
CA SER A 223 17.65 24.68 -18.76
C SER A 223 16.22 24.22 -18.46
N GLY A 224 16.03 23.26 -17.54
CA GLY A 224 14.70 23.04 -16.95
C GLY A 224 14.32 21.63 -16.51
N VAL A 225 15.19 20.90 -15.80
CA VAL A 225 14.75 19.80 -14.94
C VAL A 225 15.01 20.23 -13.50
N LEU A 226 13.96 20.67 -12.79
CA LEU A 226 13.86 20.74 -11.32
C LEU A 226 12.53 21.42 -10.94
N LEU A 227 11.50 20.62 -10.64
CA LEU A 227 10.38 20.86 -9.71
C LEU A 227 9.43 19.65 -9.87
N ALA A 228 8.90 18.96 -8.86
CA ALA A 228 8.97 19.06 -7.42
C ALA A 228 8.60 17.67 -6.87
N ILE A 229 9.46 17.06 -6.07
CA ILE A 229 9.08 15.96 -5.17
C ILE A 229 8.91 16.62 -3.80
N CYS A 230 7.70 17.04 -3.50
CA CYS A 230 7.30 17.49 -2.17
C CYS A 230 5.93 16.90 -1.91
N LEU A 231 5.84 15.80 -1.16
CA LEU A 231 4.70 15.43 -0.31
C LEU A 231 5.06 14.16 0.49
N SER A 232 6.05 14.28 1.37
CA SER A 232 6.20 13.35 2.49
C SER A 232 6.58 14.10 3.76
N GLY A 233 5.57 14.67 4.40
CA GLY A 233 5.49 14.70 5.87
C GLY A 233 5.88 16.01 6.58
N PHE A 234 5.08 16.29 7.61
CA PHE A 234 5.26 17.24 8.71
C PHE A 234 4.63 18.63 8.53
N CYS A 235 3.32 18.69 8.78
CA CYS A 235 2.67 19.87 9.35
C CYS A 235 2.91 19.89 10.87
N TYR A 236 3.21 21.06 11.41
CA TYR A 236 3.27 21.39 12.83
C TYR A 236 1.90 21.90 13.31
#